data_AF-A0A7V9H9D9-F1
#
_entry.id   AF-A0A7V9H9D9-F1
#
_cell.length_a   1.000
_cell.length_b   1.000
_cell.length_c   1.000
_cell.angle_alpha   90.00
_cell.angle_beta   90.00
_cell.angle_gamma   90.00
#
_symmetry.space_group_name_H-M   'P 1'
#
loop_
_entity.id
_entity.type
_entity.pdbx_description
1 polymer ?
#
loop_
_entity_poly.entity_id
_entity_poly.type
_entity_poly.pdbx_seq_one_letter_code
_entity_poly.pdbx_strand_id
1 'polypeptide(L)'
;MSRPARLTLIAIAVFAFVAIALLLARALTGSGAERAAVLEVLRAQVRGDGEAVLSDLPDCAREPACAATTRSRSRLLRRPGEVKVLNYRPSVGLSLTRQSGIGRVAWKAGAALPVVQCVRVRREGPLTGGGVTLLSLSDPIDGEASCGR
;
A
#
# COMPACT_ATOMS: atom_id res chain seq x y z
N MET A 1 -24.77 42.33 -13.12
CA MET A 1 -23.62 41.90 -12.28
C MET A 1 -22.50 42.93 -12.41
N SER A 2 -22.11 43.54 -11.30
CA SER A 2 -20.97 44.46 -11.28
C SER A 2 -19.66 43.71 -11.57
N ARG A 3 -18.72 44.35 -12.27
CA ARG A 3 -17.36 43.81 -12.53
C ARG A 3 -16.70 43.16 -11.30
N PRO A 4 -16.75 43.74 -10.08
CA PRO A 4 -16.20 43.09 -8.89
C PRO A 4 -16.88 41.75 -8.56
N ALA A 5 -18.22 41.66 -8.65
CA ALA A 5 -18.93 40.41 -8.36
C ALA A 5 -18.56 39.27 -9.30
N ARG A 6 -18.31 39.58 -10.58
CA ARG A 6 -17.86 38.59 -11.58
C ARG A 6 -16.44 38.11 -11.30
N LEU A 7 -15.54 39.01 -10.89
CA LEU A 7 -14.16 38.67 -10.51
C LEU A 7 -14.12 37.81 -9.24
N THR A 8 -14.94 38.12 -8.24
CA THR A 8 -15.04 37.30 -7.02
C THR A 8 -15.53 35.89 -7.34
N LEU A 9 -16.55 35.74 -8.19
CA LEU A 9 -17.05 34.44 -8.62
C LEU A 9 -15.98 33.62 -9.37
N ILE A 10 -15.24 34.25 -10.27
CA ILE A 10 -14.14 33.59 -10.99
C ILE A 10 -13.06 33.14 -10.00
N ALA A 11 -12.66 33.99 -9.06
CA ALA A 11 -11.66 33.66 -8.06
C ALA A 11 -12.08 32.46 -7.20
N ILE A 12 -13.34 32.43 -6.73
CA ILE A 12 -13.90 31.30 -5.97
C ILE A 12 -13.89 30.02 -6.80
N ALA A 13 -14.33 30.08 -8.06
CA ALA A 13 -14.36 28.93 -8.95
C ALA A 13 -12.96 28.37 -9.22
N VAL A 14 -11.99 29.26 -9.49
CA VAL A 14 -10.58 28.87 -9.70
C VAL A 14 -10.00 28.24 -8.44
N PHE A 15 -10.24 28.83 -7.26
CA PHE A 15 -9.75 28.29 -6.00
C PHE A 15 -10.33 26.90 -5.70
N ALA A 16 -11.65 26.74 -5.87
CA ALA A 16 -12.31 25.45 -5.68
C ALA A 16 -11.77 24.39 -6.65
N PHE A 17 -11.57 24.75 -7.92
CA PHE A 17 -10.99 23.85 -8.91
C PHE A 17 -9.57 23.40 -8.53
N VAL A 18 -8.69 24.33 -8.15
CA VAL A 18 -7.31 24.04 -7.73
C VAL A 18 -7.28 23.14 -6.49
N ALA A 19 -8.15 23.43 -5.51
CA ALA A 19 -8.25 22.61 -4.30
C ALA A 19 -8.67 21.16 -4.61
N ILE A 20 -9.69 20.96 -5.46
CA ILE A 20 -10.14 19.63 -5.87
C ILE A 20 -9.05 18.89 -6.66
N ALA A 21 -8.39 19.58 -7.59
CA ALA A 21 -7.30 19.00 -8.38
C ALA A 21 -6.14 18.52 -7.48
N LEU A 22 -5.76 19.30 -6.47
CA LEU A 22 -4.73 18.92 -5.50
C LEU A 22 -5.13 17.68 -4.68
N LEU A 23 -6.38 17.62 -4.20
CA LEU A 23 -6.88 16.46 -3.45
C LEU A 23 -6.89 15.19 -4.31
N LEU A 24 -7.32 15.30 -5.56
CA LEU A 24 -7.31 14.19 -6.52
C LEU A 24 -5.88 13.73 -6.83
N ALA A 25 -4.96 14.67 -7.07
CA ALA A 25 -3.55 14.35 -7.31
C ALA A 25 -2.94 13.59 -6.13
N ARG A 26 -3.25 13.98 -4.89
CA ARG A 26 -2.79 13.27 -3.69
C ARG A 26 -3.41 11.88 -3.56
N ALA A 27 -4.72 11.76 -3.79
CA ALA A 27 -5.40 10.47 -3.73
C ALA A 27 -4.88 9.47 -4.77
N LEU A 28 -4.67 9.92 -6.00
CA LEU A 28 -4.14 9.12 -7.10
C LEU A 28 -2.69 8.71 -6.83
N THR A 29 -1.84 9.65 -6.40
CA THR A 29 -0.44 9.39 -6.04
C THR A 29 -0.33 8.34 -4.94
N GLY A 30 -1.15 8.44 -3.88
CA GLY A 30 -1.16 7.46 -2.79
C GLY A 30 -1.53 6.04 -3.25
N SER A 31 -2.49 5.92 -4.17
CA SER A 31 -2.88 4.62 -4.73
C SER A 31 -1.80 3.97 -5.61
N GLY A 32 -1.07 4.78 -6.39
CA GLY A 32 0.06 4.33 -7.21
C GLY A 32 1.26 3.92 -6.35
N ALA A 33 1.59 4.73 -5.35
CA ALA A 33 2.68 4.48 -4.41
C ALA A 33 2.47 3.17 -3.63
N GLU A 34 1.23 2.87 -3.22
CA GLU A 34 0.92 1.61 -2.54
C GLU A 34 1.24 0.38 -3.40
N ARG A 35 0.81 0.37 -4.66
CA ARG A 35 1.08 -0.74 -5.56
C ARG A 35 2.57 -0.91 -5.80
N ALA A 36 3.31 0.19 -5.93
CA ALA A 36 4.76 0.17 -6.08
C ALA A 36 5.45 -0.41 -4.83
N ALA A 37 5.09 0.07 -3.63
CA ALA A 37 5.66 -0.41 -2.37
C ALA A 37 5.35 -1.90 -2.13
N VAL A 38 4.12 -2.35 -2.40
CA VAL A 38 3.76 -3.77 -2.30
C VAL A 38 4.60 -4.60 -3.28
N LEU A 39 4.79 -4.14 -4.52
CA LEU A 39 5.62 -4.84 -5.51
C LEU A 39 7.10 -4.91 -5.07
N GLU A 40 7.63 -3.86 -4.46
CA GLU A 40 8.99 -3.81 -3.96
C GLU A 40 9.23 -4.80 -2.82
N VAL A 41 8.34 -4.82 -1.82
CA VAL A 41 8.34 -5.80 -0.74
C VAL A 41 8.28 -7.23 -1.29
N LEU A 42 7.40 -7.50 -2.25
CA LEU A 42 7.28 -8.83 -2.83
C LEU A 42 8.53 -9.24 -3.62
N ARG A 43 9.18 -8.31 -4.34
CA ARG A 43 10.46 -8.56 -5.01
C ARG A 43 11.58 -8.84 -4.01
N ALA A 44 11.61 -8.12 -2.90
CA ALA A 44 12.57 -8.37 -1.82
C ALA A 44 12.35 -9.77 -1.20
N GLN A 45 11.10 -10.16 -0.93
CA GLN A 45 10.76 -11.51 -0.45
C GLN A 45 11.18 -12.62 -1.40
N VAL A 46 10.93 -12.45 -2.70
CA VAL A 46 11.30 -13.46 -3.71
C VAL A 46 12.81 -13.62 -3.86
N ARG A 47 13.58 -12.54 -3.64
CA ARG A 47 15.05 -12.60 -3.54
C ARG A 47 15.54 -13.20 -2.22
N GLY A 48 14.67 -13.33 -1.23
CA GLY A 48 15.03 -13.74 0.12
C GLY A 48 15.73 -12.64 0.93
N ASP A 49 15.59 -11.39 0.51
CA ASP A 49 16.23 -10.23 1.12
C ASP A 49 15.35 -9.68 2.25
N GLY A 50 15.53 -10.23 3.45
CA GLY A 50 14.75 -9.83 4.62
C GLY A 50 15.04 -8.40 5.11
N GLU A 51 16.23 -7.85 4.82
CA GLU A 51 16.56 -6.47 5.21
C GLU A 51 15.84 -5.46 4.31
N ALA A 52 15.79 -5.71 3.00
CA ALA A 52 15.00 -4.90 2.08
C ALA A 52 13.49 -4.99 2.39
N VAL A 53 13.00 -6.12 2.90
CA VAL A 53 11.60 -6.20 3.37
C VAL A 53 11.39 -5.34 4.62
N LEU A 54 12.37 -5.29 5.53
CA LEU A 54 12.26 -4.53 6.78
C LEU A 54 12.42 -3.02 6.58
N SER A 55 13.14 -2.55 5.55
CA SER A 55 13.17 -1.12 5.21
C SER A 55 11.79 -0.55 4.86
N ASP A 56 10.93 -1.40 4.29
CA ASP A 56 9.57 -1.03 3.90
C ASP A 56 8.53 -1.28 5.01
N LEU A 57 8.95 -1.90 6.12
CA LEU A 57 8.13 -2.23 7.29
C LEU A 57 8.74 -1.61 8.56
N PRO A 58 8.78 -0.27 8.68
CA PRO A 58 9.51 0.42 9.75
C PRO A 58 8.98 0.10 11.16
N ASP A 59 7.68 -0.20 11.29
CA ASP A 59 7.09 -0.58 12.57
C ASP A 59 7.52 -2.02 12.96
N CYS A 60 7.62 -2.95 12.00
CA CYS A 60 8.15 -4.30 12.24
C CYS A 60 9.66 -4.31 12.48
N ALA A 61 10.41 -3.43 11.82
CA ALA A 61 11.85 -3.31 11.99
C ALA A 61 12.26 -2.92 13.42
N ARG A 62 11.40 -2.18 14.14
CA ARG A 62 11.61 -1.80 15.54
C ARG A 62 11.33 -2.93 16.52
N GLU A 63 10.61 -3.98 16.11
CA GLU A 63 10.24 -5.09 16.96
C GLU A 63 11.09 -6.34 16.64
N PRO A 64 11.96 -6.81 17.55
CA PRO A 64 12.93 -7.87 17.24
C PRO A 64 12.26 -9.19 16.86
N ALA A 65 11.11 -9.53 17.46
CA ALA A 65 10.35 -10.72 17.12
C ALA A 65 9.77 -10.67 15.69
N CYS A 66 9.22 -9.50 15.31
CA CYS A 66 8.70 -9.29 13.96
C CYS A 66 9.83 -9.30 12.91
N ALA A 67 10.96 -8.66 13.21
CA ALA A 67 12.14 -8.64 12.35
C ALA A 67 12.73 -10.04 12.13
N ALA A 68 12.90 -10.83 13.19
CA ALA A 68 13.39 -12.20 13.10
C ALA A 68 12.46 -13.09 12.25
N THR A 69 11.16 -12.98 12.49
CA THR A 69 10.13 -13.70 11.74
C THR A 69 10.16 -13.33 10.26
N THR A 70 10.26 -12.04 9.95
CA THR A 70 10.32 -11.51 8.57
C THR A 70 11.55 -12.00 7.82
N ARG A 71 12.73 -12.02 8.47
CA ARG A 71 13.96 -12.57 7.89
C ARG A 71 13.86 -14.08 7.64
N SER A 72 13.29 -14.83 8.57
CA SER A 72 13.06 -16.26 8.41
C SER A 72 12.13 -16.56 7.23
N ARG A 73 10.99 -15.86 7.19
CA ARG A 73 9.98 -15.98 6.12
C ARG A 73 10.53 -15.61 4.75
N SER A 74 11.28 -14.51 4.65
CA SER A 74 11.87 -14.08 3.38
C SER A 74 12.78 -15.18 2.81
N ARG A 75 13.57 -15.85 3.66
CA ARG A 75 14.40 -16.99 3.25
C ARG A 75 13.59 -18.18 2.76
N LEU A 76 12.48 -18.51 3.44
CA LEU A 76 11.58 -19.61 3.05
C LEU A 76 10.80 -19.33 1.76
N LEU A 77 10.48 -18.06 1.50
CA LEU A 77 9.72 -17.60 0.34
C LEU A 77 10.59 -17.23 -0.86
N ARG A 78 11.91 -17.41 -0.76
CA ARG A 78 12.83 -17.19 -1.86
C ARG A 78 12.49 -18.10 -3.04
N ARG A 79 12.25 -17.51 -4.21
CA ARG A 79 11.90 -18.26 -5.43
C ARG A 79 12.54 -17.63 -6.66
N PRO A 80 12.85 -18.42 -7.70
CA PRO A 80 13.31 -17.86 -8.97
C PRO A 80 12.12 -17.28 -9.77
N GLY A 81 12.37 -16.19 -10.49
CA GLY A 81 11.43 -15.62 -11.47
C GLY A 81 10.83 -14.28 -11.08
N GLU A 82 10.16 -13.66 -12.05
CA GLU A 82 9.53 -12.35 -11.88
C GLU A 82 8.28 -12.44 -11.00
N VAL A 83 8.15 -11.48 -10.08
CA VAL A 83 6.97 -11.33 -9.22
C VAL A 83 5.80 -10.81 -10.02
N LYS A 84 4.69 -11.56 -9.99
CA LYS A 84 3.42 -11.14 -10.57
C LYS A 84 2.36 -11.13 -9.48
N VAL A 85 1.79 -9.95 -9.23
CA VAL A 85 0.62 -9.80 -8.36
C VAL A 85 -0.59 -10.27 -9.15
N LEU A 86 -1.24 -11.33 -8.68
CA LEU A 86 -2.42 -11.93 -9.29
C LEU A 86 -3.70 -11.22 -8.83
N ASN A 87 -3.74 -10.84 -7.56
CA ASN A 87 -4.88 -10.13 -6.99
C ASN A 87 -4.43 -9.27 -5.82
N TYR A 88 -4.90 -8.03 -5.75
CA TYR A 88 -4.73 -7.14 -4.62
C TYR A 88 -6.09 -6.56 -4.24
N ARG A 89 -6.64 -7.02 -3.11
CA ARG A 89 -7.85 -6.45 -2.52
C ARG A 89 -7.45 -5.48 -1.41
N PRO A 90 -7.57 -4.16 -1.62
CA PRO A 90 -7.31 -3.19 -0.56
C PRO A 90 -8.33 -3.34 0.55
N SER A 91 -7.88 -3.13 1.77
CA SER A 91 -8.66 -3.23 3.01
C SER A 91 -9.58 -2.05 3.28
N VAL A 92 -9.20 -0.90 2.74
CA VAL A 92 -9.79 0.40 3.06
C VAL A 92 -10.21 1.07 1.76
N GLY A 93 -11.45 1.56 1.73
CA GLY A 93 -11.92 2.43 0.65
C GLY A 93 -11.19 3.78 0.64
N LEU A 94 -11.49 4.63 -0.35
CA LEU A 94 -11.03 6.02 -0.36
C LEU A 94 -11.48 6.72 0.92
N SER A 95 -10.56 6.94 1.85
CA SER A 95 -10.79 7.71 3.08
C SER A 95 -10.16 9.09 2.96
N LEU A 96 -10.85 10.12 3.45
CA LEU A 96 -10.34 11.50 3.46
C LEU A 96 -9.21 11.70 4.49
N THR A 97 -9.18 10.84 5.51
CA THR A 97 -8.27 10.90 6.66
C THR A 97 -7.48 9.59 6.81
N ARG A 98 -6.67 9.49 7.85
CA ARG A 98 -5.85 8.29 8.13
C ARG A 98 -6.73 7.10 8.50
N GLN A 99 -6.50 5.96 7.84
CA GLN A 99 -7.21 4.71 8.13
C GLN A 99 -6.28 3.52 7.94
N SER A 100 -6.39 2.53 8.83
CA SER A 100 -5.72 1.24 8.71
C SER A 100 -6.71 0.14 8.33
N GLY A 101 -6.21 -0.89 7.66
CA GLY A 101 -6.97 -2.11 7.44
C GLY A 101 -6.14 -3.24 6.87
N ILE A 102 -6.72 -4.44 6.81
CA ILE A 102 -6.07 -5.67 6.34
C ILE A 102 -6.55 -6.05 4.93
N GLY A 103 -5.62 -6.06 3.98
CA GLY A 103 -5.84 -6.38 2.58
C GLY A 103 -5.34 -7.78 2.26
N ARG A 104 -5.81 -8.32 1.14
CA ARG A 104 -5.39 -9.64 0.66
C ARG A 104 -4.54 -9.47 -0.60
N VAL A 105 -3.35 -10.05 -0.58
CA VAL A 105 -2.45 -10.08 -1.74
C VAL A 105 -2.19 -11.52 -2.15
N ALA A 106 -2.50 -11.82 -3.41
CA ALA A 106 -2.13 -13.07 -4.06
C ALA A 106 -1.05 -12.78 -5.09
N TRP A 107 0.07 -13.48 -5.01
CA TRP A 107 1.22 -13.26 -5.90
C TRP A 107 1.89 -14.58 -6.26
N LYS A 108 2.61 -14.59 -7.38
CA LYS A 108 3.44 -15.73 -7.80
C LYS A 108 4.79 -15.24 -8.30
N ALA A 109 5.79 -16.11 -8.27
CA ALA A 109 7.11 -15.86 -8.85
C ALA A 109 7.40 -16.93 -9.91
N GLY A 110 7.61 -16.50 -11.16
CA GLY A 110 7.90 -17.43 -12.26
C GLY A 110 6.84 -18.52 -12.45
N ALA A 111 7.27 -19.78 -12.46
CA ALA A 111 6.41 -20.97 -12.60
C ALA A 111 5.94 -21.56 -11.26
N ALA A 112 6.28 -20.93 -10.12
CA ALA A 112 5.91 -21.43 -8.81
C ALA A 112 4.40 -21.26 -8.52
N LEU A 113 3.90 -22.06 -7.57
CA LEU A 113 2.53 -21.95 -7.08
C LEU A 113 2.24 -20.56 -6.48
N PRO A 114 1.02 -20.03 -6.67
CA PRO A 114 0.60 -18.78 -6.02
C PRO A 114 0.69 -18.84 -4.51
N VAL A 115 1.14 -17.75 -3.90
CA VAL A 115 1.09 -17.50 -2.46
C VAL A 115 0.05 -16.43 -2.18
N VAL A 116 -0.77 -16.68 -1.17
CA VAL A 116 -1.74 -15.72 -0.66
C VAL A 116 -1.31 -15.29 0.72
N GLN A 117 -1.30 -13.98 0.97
CA GLN A 117 -0.94 -13.39 2.26
C GLN A 117 -1.87 -12.23 2.60
N CYS A 118 -1.96 -11.96 3.89
CA CYS A 118 -2.62 -10.78 4.41
C CYS A 118 -1.60 -9.68 4.65
N VAL A 119 -1.96 -8.49 4.21
CA VAL A 119 -1.14 -7.29 4.35
C VAL A 119 -1.90 -6.26 5.17
N ARG A 120 -1.32 -5.82 6.28
CA ARG A 120 -1.87 -4.71 7.04
C ARG A 120 -1.24 -3.43 6.52
N VAL A 121 -2.07 -2.49 6.07
CA VAL A 121 -1.63 -1.19 5.58
C VAL A 121 -2.25 -0.08 6.41
N ARG A 122 -1.53 1.03 6.54
CA ARG A 122 -2.01 2.32 7.03
C ARG A 122 -1.97 3.30 5.86
N ARG A 123 -3.14 3.76 5.45
CA ARG A 123 -3.28 4.81 4.43
C ARG A 123 -3.54 6.15 5.10
N GLU A 124 -2.94 7.19 4.55
CA GLU A 124 -3.30 8.56 4.82
C GLU A 124 -4.19 9.07 3.69
N GLY A 125 -5.29 9.72 4.03
CA GLY A 125 -6.15 10.38 3.06
C GLY A 125 -5.52 11.66 2.49
N PRO A 126 -6.13 12.25 1.47
CA PRO A 126 -5.62 13.46 0.82
C PRO A 126 -5.50 14.65 1.77
N LEU A 127 -6.26 14.68 2.87
CA LEU A 127 -6.15 15.71 3.92
C LEU A 127 -5.01 15.45 4.91
N THR A 128 -4.54 14.21 5.04
CA THR A 128 -3.53 13.82 6.05
C THR A 128 -2.15 13.51 5.48
N GLY A 129 -1.95 13.61 4.16
CA GLY A 129 -0.64 13.42 3.53
C GLY A 129 -0.66 12.55 2.27
N GLY A 130 -1.71 11.75 2.06
CA GLY A 130 -1.83 10.87 0.89
C GLY A 130 -0.85 9.69 0.86
N GLY A 131 -0.07 9.48 1.92
CA GLY A 131 0.92 8.42 2.02
C GLY A 131 0.34 7.04 2.35
N VAL A 132 1.14 6.00 2.11
CA VAL A 132 0.81 4.62 2.49
C VAL A 132 2.00 3.99 3.20
N THR A 133 1.73 3.31 4.32
CA THR A 133 2.73 2.57 5.08
C THR A 133 2.27 1.13 5.23
N LEU A 134 3.14 0.18 4.86
CA LEU A 134 2.97 -1.22 5.19
C LEU A 134 3.29 -1.42 6.68
N LEU A 135 2.36 -2.04 7.41
CA LEU A 135 2.50 -2.29 8.84
C LEU A 135 2.97 -3.72 9.10
N SER A 136 2.38 -4.71 8.41
CA SER A 136 2.76 -6.12 8.59
C SER A 136 2.33 -7.00 7.41
N LEU A 137 3.01 -8.13 7.26
CA LEU A 137 2.63 -9.24 6.38
C LEU A 137 2.43 -10.53 7.20
N SER A 138 1.36 -11.26 6.90
CA SER A 138 1.10 -12.58 7.52
C SER A 138 1.94 -13.69 6.90
N ASP A 139 1.90 -14.87 7.54
CA ASP A 139 2.27 -16.12 6.88
C ASP A 139 1.41 -16.37 5.63
N PRO A 140 1.92 -17.16 4.67
CA PRO A 140 1.09 -17.72 3.61
C PRO A 140 -0.15 -18.40 4.18
N ILE A 141 -1.31 -18.01 3.66
CA ILE A 141 -2.60 -18.61 3.98
C ILE A 141 -3.12 -19.42 2.79
N ASP A 142 -4.09 -20.30 3.03
CA ASP A 142 -4.76 -21.03 1.98
C ASP A 142 -5.41 -20.12 0.94
N GLY A 143 -5.55 -20.62 -0.29
CA GLY A 143 -6.09 -19.88 -1.42
C GLY A 143 -7.48 -19.30 -1.20
N GLU A 144 -8.31 -19.93 -0.36
CA GLU A 144 -9.67 -19.48 -0.04
C GLU A 144 -9.78 -18.82 1.35
N ALA A 145 -8.69 -18.77 2.12
CA ALA A 145 -8.71 -18.19 3.45
C ALA A 145 -8.94 -16.67 3.39
N SER A 146 -9.78 -16.17 4.30
CA SER A 146 -10.01 -14.74 4.48
C SER A 146 -8.97 -14.14 5.42
N CYS A 147 -8.52 -12.92 5.10
CA CYS A 147 -7.80 -12.13 6.09
C CYS A 147 -8.77 -11.76 7.21
N GLY A 148 -8.46 -12.22 8.43
CA GLY A 148 -9.20 -11.84 9.63
C GLY A 148 -9.26 -10.32 9.79
N ARG A 149 -10.28 -9.84 10.48
CA ARG A 149 -10.51 -8.41 10.74
C ARG A 149 -9.52 -7.86 11.76
#